data_AF-V4JHB9-F1
#
_entry.id   AF-V4JHB9-F1
#
_cell.length_a   1.000
_cell.length_b   1.000
_cell.length_c   1.000
_cell.angle_alpha   90.00
_cell.angle_beta   90.00
_cell.angle_gamma   90.00
#
_symmetry.space_group_name_H-M   'P 1'
#
loop_
_entity.id
_entity.type
_entity.pdbx_description
1 polymer ?
#
loop_
_entity_poly.entity_id
_entity_poly.type
_entity_poly.pdbx_seq_one_letter_code
_entity_poly.pdbx_strand_id
1 'polypeptide(L)'
;MGGVRIRVLGKGHASLVVAGLTFDGQVVAVKVRRTDSKRSSLEGEGRLLEVASRAGASPAPLYYSKDLIVMEYVGDVSLEQVLKASPSPLLRRSLLEAVRAARALDAVKILHAELHRPLRNVFYPRWPSSPKAVIIDLESSSRECGNVNKVLSFMIAKGLLRGRAVEALTSLLRDYRLAGCPRDLYVMIEEKLDQAFTT
;
A
#
# COMPACT_ATOMS: atom_id res chain seq x y z
N MET A 1 -26.34 25.71 16.29
CA MET A 1 -25.03 25.08 16.54
C MET A 1 -24.43 24.71 15.20
N GLY A 2 -23.34 25.35 14.77
CA GLY A 2 -22.67 24.99 13.52
C GLY A 2 -22.06 23.60 13.68
N GLY A 3 -22.55 22.63 12.91
CA GLY A 3 -22.04 21.25 12.98
C GLY A 3 -20.56 21.21 12.59
N VAL A 4 -19.75 20.55 13.42
CA VAL A 4 -18.35 20.25 13.07
C VAL A 4 -18.38 19.27 11.90
N ARG A 5 -17.92 19.71 10.71
CA ARG A 5 -17.79 18.82 9.55
C ARG A 5 -16.51 18.00 9.68
N ILE A 6 -16.65 16.74 10.07
CA ILE A 6 -15.55 15.77 10.10
C ILE A 6 -15.42 15.15 8.71
N ARG A 7 -14.23 15.28 8.10
CA ARG A 7 -13.95 14.64 6.82
C ARG A 7 -13.69 13.15 7.03
N VAL A 8 -14.61 12.31 6.55
CA VAL A 8 -14.41 10.87 6.50
C VAL A 8 -13.51 10.54 5.32
N LEU A 9 -12.40 9.85 5.60
CA LEU A 9 -11.40 9.42 4.62
C LEU A 9 -11.66 7.99 4.14
N GLY A 10 -12.20 7.13 5.00
CA GLY A 10 -12.48 5.73 4.68
C GLY A 10 -13.45 5.10 5.67
N LYS A 11 -14.17 4.09 5.21
CA LYS A 11 -15.07 3.28 6.03
C LYS A 11 -14.75 1.81 5.79
N GLY A 12 -14.36 1.11 6.84
CA GLY A 12 -14.16 -0.34 6.84
C GLY A 12 -15.24 -1.05 7.65
N HIS A 13 -15.23 -2.37 7.60
CA HIS A 13 -16.14 -3.20 8.41
C HIS A 13 -15.87 -3.05 9.92
N ALA A 14 -14.60 -2.92 10.31
CA ALA A 14 -14.18 -2.86 11.71
C ALA A 14 -13.91 -1.44 12.23
N SER A 15 -13.78 -0.46 11.34
CA SER A 15 -13.25 0.86 11.67
C SER A 15 -13.75 1.98 10.74
N LEU A 16 -13.63 3.22 11.21
CA LEU A 16 -13.86 4.46 10.46
C LEU A 16 -12.54 5.24 10.41
N VAL A 17 -12.15 5.75 9.26
CA VAL A 17 -10.98 6.63 9.12
C VAL A 17 -11.45 8.06 8.88
N VAL A 18 -10.99 8.99 9.70
CA VAL A 18 -11.30 10.42 9.59
C VAL A 18 -10.02 11.25 9.53
N ALA A 19 -10.10 12.45 8.97
CA ALA A 19 -9.02 13.42 9.08
C ALA A 19 -9.00 14.03 10.48
N GLY A 20 -7.81 14.18 11.07
CA GLY A 20 -7.56 14.89 12.31
C GLY A 20 -6.57 16.03 12.11
N LEU A 21 -6.47 16.89 13.12
CA LEU A 21 -5.49 17.95 13.20
C LEU A 21 -4.78 17.83 14.56
N THR A 22 -3.47 17.75 14.56
CA THR A 22 -2.66 17.77 15.79
C THR A 22 -2.56 19.19 16.35
N PHE A 23 -2.08 19.35 17.58
CA PHE A 23 -1.93 20.67 18.23
C PHE A 23 -0.96 21.61 17.48
N ASP A 24 0.05 21.06 16.80
CA ASP A 24 1.00 21.77 15.95
C ASP A 24 0.48 22.00 14.52
N GLY A 25 -0.78 21.65 14.22
CA GLY A 25 -1.43 21.93 12.95
C GLY A 25 -1.13 20.91 11.84
N GLN A 26 -0.55 19.76 12.15
CA GLN A 26 -0.34 18.69 11.19
C GLN A 26 -1.65 17.94 10.90
N VAL A 27 -1.96 17.74 9.62
CA VAL A 27 -3.08 16.89 9.19
C VAL A 27 -2.69 15.43 9.34
N VAL A 28 -3.54 14.66 10.01
CA VAL A 28 -3.35 13.23 10.29
C VAL A 28 -4.55 12.40 9.88
N ALA A 29 -4.37 11.09 9.72
CA ALA A 29 -5.46 10.14 9.60
C ALA A 29 -5.70 9.47 10.97
N VAL A 30 -6.96 9.42 11.39
CA VAL A 30 -7.39 8.77 12.64
C VAL A 30 -8.30 7.60 12.28
N LYS A 31 -7.81 6.37 12.46
CA LYS A 31 -8.59 5.13 12.34
C LYS A 31 -9.20 4.84 13.71
N VAL A 32 -10.52 4.84 13.78
CA VAL A 32 -11.32 4.61 15.00
C VAL A 32 -12.01 3.26 14.90
N ARG A 33 -11.87 2.43 15.93
CA ARG A 33 -12.53 1.13 16.02
C ARG A 33 -14.03 1.34 16.16
N ARG A 34 -14.82 0.59 15.40
CA ARG A 34 -16.27 0.58 15.61
C ARG A 34 -16.60 -0.24 16.86
N THR A 35 -17.56 0.22 17.64
CA THR A 35 -18.02 -0.48 18.84
C THR A 35 -18.73 -1.80 18.54
N ASP A 36 -19.33 -1.92 17.35
CA ASP A 36 -19.98 -3.13 16.83
C ASP A 36 -19.02 -4.09 16.09
N SER A 37 -17.72 -3.77 16.05
CA SER A 37 -16.72 -4.61 15.40
C SER A 37 -16.45 -5.89 16.18
N LYS A 38 -16.26 -7.01 15.46
CA LYS A 38 -15.75 -8.27 16.03
C LYS A 38 -14.29 -8.14 16.52
N ARG A 39 -13.57 -7.10 16.10
CA ARG A 39 -12.21 -6.81 16.57
C ARG A 39 -12.25 -6.17 17.96
N SER A 40 -11.50 -6.73 18.89
CA SER A 40 -11.40 -6.25 20.27
C SER A 40 -10.35 -5.15 20.48
N SER A 41 -9.37 -5.01 19.56
CA SER A 41 -8.29 -4.02 19.66
C SER A 41 -7.70 -3.69 18.27
N LEU A 42 -7.26 -2.44 18.07
CA LEU A 42 -6.48 -1.97 16.92
C LEU A 42 -4.96 -2.03 17.13
N GLU A 43 -4.47 -2.34 18.34
CA GLU A 43 -3.03 -2.32 18.65
C GLU A 43 -2.23 -3.33 17.81
N GLY A 44 -2.86 -4.44 17.42
CA GLY A 44 -2.24 -5.41 16.50
C GLY A 44 -1.89 -4.77 15.16
N GLU A 45 -2.80 -3.97 14.60
CA GLU A 45 -2.56 -3.23 13.37
C GLU A 45 -1.55 -2.09 13.59
N GLY A 46 -1.64 -1.39 14.73
CA GLY A 46 -0.66 -0.37 15.11
C GLY A 46 0.79 -0.88 15.10
N ARG A 47 1.02 -2.06 15.68
CA ARG A 47 2.33 -2.74 15.65
C ARG A 47 2.78 -3.12 14.23
N LEU A 48 1.85 -3.57 13.38
CA LEU A 48 2.17 -3.85 11.97
C LEU A 48 2.56 -2.56 11.22
N LEU A 49 1.86 -1.45 11.48
CA LEU A 49 2.18 -0.14 10.90
C LEU A 49 3.56 0.36 11.33
N GLU A 50 3.99 0.16 12.58
CA GLU A 50 5.36 0.52 13.01
C GLU A 50 6.43 -0.25 12.22
N VAL A 51 6.22 -1.54 11.98
CA VAL A 51 7.17 -2.37 11.22
C VAL A 51 7.16 -2.00 9.74
N ALA A 52 5.97 -1.86 9.14
CA ALA A 52 5.81 -1.53 7.73
C ALA A 52 6.30 -0.12 7.38
N SER A 53 6.07 0.87 8.26
CA SER A 53 6.48 2.26 8.04
C SER A 53 8.00 2.41 8.11
N ARG A 54 8.67 1.72 9.04
CA ARG A 54 10.14 1.66 9.10
C ARG A 54 10.75 1.01 7.86
N ALA A 55 10.05 0.05 7.25
CA ALA A 55 10.42 -0.52 5.95
C ALA A 55 10.12 0.43 4.76
N GLY A 56 9.47 1.57 5.01
CA GLY A 56 9.09 2.54 3.99
C GLY A 56 7.85 2.16 3.19
N ALA A 57 7.06 1.19 3.67
CA ALA A 57 5.96 0.58 2.93
C ALA A 57 4.58 1.14 3.29
N SER A 58 4.42 1.79 4.44
CA SER A 58 3.14 2.29 4.97
C SER A 58 3.31 3.68 5.60
N PRO A 59 2.22 4.44 5.84
CA PRO A 59 2.29 5.62 6.70
C PRO A 59 2.80 5.27 8.09
N ALA A 60 3.54 6.20 8.70
CA ALA A 60 4.01 6.05 10.08
C ALA A 60 2.86 6.22 11.08
N PRO A 61 2.73 5.33 12.08
CA PRO A 61 1.86 5.57 13.21
C PRO A 61 2.48 6.65 14.12
N LEU A 62 1.66 7.59 14.56
CA LEU A 62 1.99 8.60 15.56
C LEU A 62 1.57 8.12 16.95
N TYR A 63 0.46 7.39 17.03
CA TYR A 63 -0.07 6.80 18.25
C TYR A 63 -1.00 5.64 17.90
N TYR A 64 -1.10 4.63 18.75
CA TYR A 64 -2.19 3.66 18.69
C TYR A 64 -2.55 3.15 20.08
N SER A 65 -3.79 2.68 20.17
CA SER A 65 -4.36 2.04 21.36
C SER A 65 -5.39 1.00 20.92
N LYS A 66 -6.14 0.46 21.88
CA LYS A 66 -7.24 -0.46 21.62
C LYS A 66 -8.27 0.08 20.61
N ASP A 67 -8.58 1.37 20.68
CA ASP A 67 -9.73 1.94 19.97
C ASP A 67 -9.36 2.95 18.88
N LEU A 68 -8.11 3.36 18.81
CA LEU A 68 -7.66 4.33 17.80
C LEU A 68 -6.24 4.09 17.31
N ILE A 69 -6.00 4.46 16.05
CA ILE A 69 -4.67 4.65 15.47
C ILE A 69 -4.64 6.07 14.89
N VAL A 70 -3.67 6.87 15.30
CA VAL A 70 -3.30 8.14 14.65
C VAL A 70 -2.07 7.87 13.80
N MET A 71 -2.10 8.23 12.53
CA MET A 71 -1.02 7.99 11.58
C MET A 71 -0.91 9.12 10.56
N GLU A 72 0.21 9.16 9.84
CA GLU A 72 0.41 10.12 8.76
C GLU A 72 -0.75 10.11 7.76
N TYR A 73 -1.19 11.30 7.36
CA TYR A 73 -2.16 11.43 6.29
C TYR A 73 -1.49 11.21 4.93
N VAL A 74 -2.00 10.26 4.15
CA VAL A 74 -1.42 9.85 2.86
C VAL A 74 -2.00 10.61 1.65
N GLY A 75 -2.80 11.65 1.90
CA GLY A 75 -3.49 12.39 0.84
C GLY A 75 -4.61 11.60 0.19
N ASP A 76 -5.07 12.10 -0.96
CA ASP A 76 -6.19 11.52 -1.69
C ASP A 76 -5.77 10.83 -2.99
N VAL A 77 -4.48 10.79 -3.34
CA VAL A 77 -4.00 10.24 -4.61
C VAL A 77 -3.69 8.75 -4.47
N SER A 78 -4.60 7.92 -4.93
CA SER A 78 -4.50 6.47 -5.01
C SER A 78 -3.96 5.99 -6.36
N LEU A 79 -3.57 4.71 -6.45
CA LEU A 79 -3.22 4.07 -7.72
C LEU A 79 -4.38 4.14 -8.75
N GLU A 80 -5.63 4.12 -8.30
CA GLU A 80 -6.79 4.35 -9.17
C GLU A 80 -6.73 5.71 -9.86
N GLN A 81 -6.39 6.78 -9.14
CA GLN A 81 -6.28 8.12 -9.72
C GLN A 81 -5.04 8.26 -10.60
N VAL A 82 -3.91 7.68 -10.19
CA VAL A 82 -2.69 7.69 -11.02
C VAL A 82 -2.94 7.01 -12.36
N LEU A 83 -3.69 5.90 -12.40
CA LEU A 83 -4.03 5.21 -13.65
C LEU A 83 -5.03 5.99 -14.54
N LYS A 84 -5.86 6.85 -13.94
CA LYS A 84 -6.79 7.73 -14.68
C LYS A 84 -6.11 8.98 -15.23
N ALA A 85 -5.04 9.44 -14.59
CA ALA A 85 -4.23 10.54 -15.09
C ALA A 85 -3.50 10.07 -16.37
N SER A 86 -3.57 10.87 -17.44
CA SER A 86 -3.04 10.56 -18.77
C SER A 86 -1.60 10.02 -18.72
N PRO A 87 -1.22 9.11 -19.66
CA PRO A 87 0.07 8.44 -19.61
C PRO A 87 1.21 9.45 -19.65
N SER A 88 2.09 9.35 -18.66
CA SER A 88 3.30 10.17 -18.52
C SER A 88 4.42 9.28 -17.98
N PRO A 89 5.71 9.69 -18.11
CA PRO A 89 6.81 9.02 -17.43
C PRO A 89 6.58 8.82 -15.92
N LEU A 90 5.74 9.67 -15.31
CA LEU A 90 5.35 9.57 -13.92
C LEU A 90 4.48 8.33 -13.63
N LEU A 91 3.60 7.92 -14.56
CA LEU A 91 2.81 6.70 -14.40
C LEU A 91 3.69 5.46 -14.25
N ARG A 92 4.69 5.30 -15.13
CA ARG A 92 5.63 4.17 -15.08
C ARG A 92 6.40 4.14 -13.76
N ARG A 93 6.92 5.29 -13.31
CA ARG A 93 7.60 5.41 -12.01
C ARG A 93 6.66 5.10 -10.84
N SER A 94 5.41 5.56 -10.87
CA SER A 94 4.42 5.26 -9.83
C SER A 94 4.10 3.76 -9.75
N LEU A 95 3.96 3.08 -10.90
CA LEU A 95 3.77 1.62 -10.93
C LEU A 95 4.96 0.88 -10.30
N LEU A 96 6.19 1.29 -10.63
CA LEU A 96 7.40 0.72 -10.03
C LEU A 96 7.43 0.93 -8.50
N GLU A 97 7.09 2.14 -8.03
CA GLU A 97 7.02 2.45 -6.61
C GLU A 97 5.93 1.66 -5.86
N ALA A 98 4.80 1.37 -6.51
CA ALA A 98 3.79 0.46 -5.95
C ALA A 98 4.37 -0.96 -5.71
N VAL A 99 5.17 -1.46 -6.65
CA VAL A 99 5.84 -2.76 -6.52
C VAL A 99 6.94 -2.72 -5.44
N ARG A 100 7.66 -1.60 -5.31
CA ARG A 100 8.64 -1.38 -4.23
C ARG A 100 8.00 -1.35 -2.85
N ALA A 101 6.86 -0.67 -2.69
CA ALA A 101 6.11 -0.69 -1.44
C ALA A 101 5.63 -2.12 -1.09
N ALA A 102 5.16 -2.87 -2.09
CA ALA A 102 4.80 -4.29 -1.91
C ALA A 102 6.01 -5.14 -1.49
N ARG A 103 7.18 -4.91 -2.10
CA ARG A 103 8.42 -5.61 -1.73
C ARG A 103 8.87 -5.28 -0.32
N ALA A 104 8.71 -4.04 0.12
CA ALA A 104 9.07 -3.62 1.45
C ALA A 104 8.24 -4.36 2.51
N LEU A 105 6.94 -4.59 2.27
CA LEU A 105 6.11 -5.47 3.11
C LEU A 105 6.60 -6.94 3.09
N ASP A 106 6.97 -7.45 1.92
CA ASP A 106 7.51 -8.82 1.78
C ASP A 106 8.81 -9.03 2.57
N ALA A 107 9.67 -7.99 2.64
CA ALA A 107 10.94 -8.03 3.40
C ALA A 107 10.70 -8.24 4.89
N VAL A 108 9.65 -7.63 5.43
CA VAL A 108 9.28 -7.70 6.85
C VAL A 108 8.21 -8.76 7.14
N LYS A 109 7.92 -9.63 6.17
CA LYS A 109 6.97 -10.75 6.28
C LYS A 109 5.55 -10.33 6.69
N ILE A 110 5.06 -9.25 6.08
CA ILE A 110 3.67 -8.79 6.22
C ILE A 110 2.96 -9.02 4.89
N LEU A 111 2.11 -10.05 4.77
CA LEU A 111 1.31 -10.30 3.58
C LEU A 111 -0.08 -9.68 3.72
N HIS A 112 -0.34 -8.63 2.95
CA HIS A 112 -1.61 -7.90 2.99
C HIS A 112 -2.69 -8.68 2.20
N ALA A 113 -3.83 -9.02 2.81
CA ALA A 113 -4.87 -9.86 2.16
C ALA A 113 -5.38 -9.30 0.83
N GLU A 114 -5.72 -8.01 0.79
CA GLU A 114 -6.41 -7.37 -0.34
C GLU A 114 -5.53 -6.77 -1.43
N LEU A 115 -4.20 -6.93 -1.36
CA LEU A 115 -3.29 -6.28 -2.33
C LEU A 115 -3.38 -6.87 -3.76
N HIS A 116 -4.23 -7.86 -3.99
CA HIS A 116 -4.66 -8.31 -5.33
C HIS A 116 -5.64 -7.31 -5.99
N ARG A 117 -6.15 -6.34 -5.23
CA ARG A 117 -6.97 -5.19 -5.67
C ARG A 117 -6.32 -3.87 -5.21
N PRO A 118 -5.09 -3.55 -5.67
CA PRO A 118 -4.27 -2.48 -5.09
C PRO A 118 -4.79 -1.05 -5.35
N LEU A 119 -5.78 -0.88 -6.23
CA LEU A 119 -6.28 0.42 -6.69
C LEU A 119 -6.60 1.40 -5.57
N ARG A 120 -7.13 0.91 -4.44
CA ARG A 120 -7.56 1.71 -3.28
C ARG A 120 -6.76 1.45 -2.00
N ASN A 121 -5.66 0.71 -2.11
CA ASN A 121 -4.79 0.38 -0.99
C ASN A 121 -3.39 0.98 -1.19
N VAL A 122 -3.02 1.32 -2.43
CA VAL A 122 -1.77 1.99 -2.77
C VAL A 122 -2.02 3.49 -2.97
N PHE A 123 -1.32 4.32 -2.20
CA PHE A 123 -1.42 5.78 -2.22
C PHE A 123 -0.06 6.45 -2.48
N TYR A 124 -0.11 7.69 -2.92
CA TYR A 124 1.05 8.50 -3.30
C TYR A 124 1.00 9.86 -2.59
N PRO A 125 1.51 9.97 -1.35
CA PRO A 125 1.30 11.14 -0.50
C PRO A 125 1.81 12.47 -1.05
N ARG A 126 2.79 12.43 -1.96
CA ARG A 126 3.43 13.61 -2.54
C ARG A 126 3.29 13.68 -4.06
N TRP A 127 2.33 12.99 -4.65
CA TRP A 127 2.11 13.04 -6.09
C TRP A 127 1.59 14.42 -6.54
N PRO A 128 2.04 15.01 -7.66
CA PRO A 128 2.99 14.46 -8.65
C PRO A 128 4.48 14.74 -8.35
N SER A 129 4.80 15.50 -7.30
CA SER A 129 6.18 15.88 -6.96
C SER A 129 7.10 14.70 -6.63
N SER A 130 6.52 13.57 -6.20
CA SER A 130 7.24 12.33 -5.92
C SER A 130 6.35 11.11 -6.22
N PRO A 131 6.88 10.06 -6.89
CA PRO A 131 6.13 8.84 -7.18
C PRO A 131 6.12 7.83 -6.02
N LYS A 132 6.79 8.11 -4.89
CA LYS A 132 6.87 7.19 -3.75
C LYS A 132 5.48 6.75 -3.29
N ALA A 133 5.27 5.43 -3.26
CA ALA A 133 4.02 4.82 -2.87
C ALA A 133 4.05 4.35 -1.42
N VAL A 134 2.88 4.29 -0.80
CA VAL A 134 2.64 3.64 0.49
C VAL A 134 1.39 2.76 0.41
N ILE A 135 1.34 1.72 1.22
CA ILE A 135 0.23 0.79 1.34
C ILE A 135 -0.48 1.03 2.67
N ILE A 136 -1.81 1.12 2.62
CA ILE A 136 -2.66 1.30 3.80
C ILE A 136 -3.46 0.02 4.11
N ASP A 137 -4.08 0.00 5.28
CA ASP A 137 -5.00 -1.05 5.77
C ASP A 137 -4.36 -2.43 6.00
N LEU A 138 -3.50 -2.51 7.02
CA LEU A 138 -2.79 -3.74 7.37
C LEU A 138 -3.61 -4.67 8.28
N GLU A 139 -4.88 -4.37 8.55
CA GLU A 139 -5.73 -5.06 9.51
C GLU A 139 -5.89 -6.57 9.19
N SER A 140 -5.92 -6.90 7.90
CA SER A 140 -6.06 -8.27 7.40
C SER A 140 -4.75 -8.78 6.81
N SER A 141 -3.67 -8.74 7.61
CA SER A 141 -2.36 -9.25 7.19
C SER A 141 -2.02 -10.59 7.83
N SER A 142 -1.24 -11.41 7.13
CA SER A 142 -0.63 -12.64 7.67
C SER A 142 0.90 -12.53 7.69
N ARG A 143 1.57 -13.44 8.41
CA ARG A 143 3.03 -13.44 8.58
C ARG A 143 3.75 -14.18 7.45
N GLU A 144 3.61 -13.67 6.23
CA GLU A 144 4.10 -14.26 4.99
C GLU A 144 4.62 -13.18 4.02
N CYS A 145 4.87 -13.54 2.75
CA CYS A 145 5.26 -12.63 1.69
C CYS A 145 4.46 -12.92 0.40
N GLY A 146 4.70 -12.20 -0.69
CA GLY A 146 4.00 -12.37 -1.97
C GLY A 146 3.11 -11.19 -2.33
N ASN A 147 3.30 -10.03 -1.69
CA ASN A 147 2.66 -8.78 -2.09
C ASN A 147 3.13 -8.34 -3.48
N VAL A 148 4.40 -8.59 -3.84
CA VAL A 148 4.91 -8.33 -5.20
C VAL A 148 4.12 -9.13 -6.23
N ASN A 149 3.86 -10.42 -5.98
CA ASN A 149 2.95 -11.24 -6.80
C ASN A 149 1.56 -10.60 -6.87
N LYS A 150 1.02 -10.22 -5.69
CA LYS A 150 -0.17 -9.38 -5.46
C LYS A 150 -0.38 -8.34 -6.56
N VAL A 151 0.56 -7.41 -6.58
CA VAL A 151 0.52 -6.20 -7.39
C VAL A 151 0.82 -6.50 -8.86
N LEU A 152 1.84 -7.31 -9.17
CA LEU A 152 2.20 -7.60 -10.56
C LEU A 152 1.15 -8.44 -11.28
N SER A 153 0.52 -9.40 -10.61
CA SER A 153 -0.62 -10.13 -11.19
C SER A 153 -1.78 -9.20 -11.53
N PHE A 154 -2.06 -8.20 -10.69
CA PHE A 154 -3.03 -7.15 -11.02
C PHE A 154 -2.60 -6.34 -12.27
N MET A 155 -1.33 -5.93 -12.37
CA MET A 155 -0.85 -5.16 -13.52
C MET A 155 -0.95 -5.95 -14.83
N ILE A 156 -0.60 -7.24 -14.81
CA ILE A 156 -0.75 -8.15 -15.94
C ILE A 156 -2.24 -8.27 -16.33
N ALA A 157 -3.12 -8.51 -15.36
CA ALA A 157 -4.56 -8.64 -15.62
C ALA A 157 -5.20 -7.35 -16.16
N LYS A 158 -4.65 -6.18 -15.82
CA LYS A 158 -5.07 -4.88 -16.37
C LYS A 158 -4.42 -4.52 -17.71
N GLY A 159 -3.57 -5.40 -18.26
CA GLY A 159 -2.90 -5.18 -19.54
C GLY A 159 -1.89 -4.03 -19.51
N LEU A 160 -1.38 -3.67 -18.32
CA LEU A 160 -0.34 -2.66 -18.12
C LEU A 160 1.06 -3.19 -18.49
N LEU A 161 1.19 -4.51 -18.60
CA LEU A 161 2.37 -5.24 -19.05
C LEU A 161 1.95 -6.19 -20.19
N ARG A 162 2.78 -6.34 -21.22
CA ARG A 162 2.42 -7.12 -22.43
C ARG A 162 3.61 -7.91 -23.00
N GLY A 163 3.29 -8.92 -23.82
CA GLY A 163 4.25 -9.68 -24.61
C GLY A 163 5.25 -10.50 -23.77
N ARG A 164 6.48 -10.65 -24.28
CA ARG A 164 7.57 -11.44 -23.68
C ARG A 164 7.93 -11.05 -22.24
N ALA A 165 7.60 -9.82 -21.83
CA ALA A 165 7.80 -9.39 -20.45
C ALA A 165 6.91 -10.16 -19.47
N VAL A 166 5.66 -10.47 -19.85
CA VAL A 166 4.68 -11.15 -18.98
C VAL A 166 5.11 -12.58 -18.68
N GLU A 167 5.58 -13.32 -19.70
CA GLU A 167 6.04 -14.71 -19.53
C GLU A 167 7.22 -14.80 -18.55
N ALA A 168 8.24 -13.96 -18.78
CA ALA A 168 9.41 -13.89 -17.91
C ALA A 168 9.06 -13.48 -16.48
N LEU A 169 8.22 -12.44 -16.31
CA LEU A 169 7.76 -12.01 -14.98
C LEU A 169 6.94 -13.09 -14.28
N THR A 170 6.11 -13.84 -15.00
CA THR A 170 5.30 -14.92 -14.41
C THR A 170 6.19 -16.04 -13.85
N SER A 171 7.25 -16.42 -14.58
CA SER A 171 8.22 -17.40 -14.08
C SER A 171 8.95 -16.88 -12.83
N LEU A 172 9.50 -15.66 -12.90
CA LEU A 172 10.21 -15.06 -11.77
C LEU A 172 9.33 -14.90 -10.53
N LEU A 173 8.06 -14.53 -10.71
CA LEU A 173 7.10 -14.39 -9.61
C LEU A 173 6.83 -15.74 -8.91
N ARG A 174 6.74 -16.83 -9.69
CA ARG A 174 6.58 -18.18 -9.13
C ARG A 174 7.80 -18.53 -8.26
N ASP A 175 9.00 -18.35 -8.81
CA ASP A 175 10.25 -18.69 -8.11
C ASP A 175 10.44 -17.81 -6.87
N TYR A 176 10.16 -16.51 -6.98
CA TYR A 176 10.18 -15.56 -5.87
C TYR A 176 9.27 -16.01 -4.73
N ARG A 177 8.04 -16.44 -5.02
CA ARG A 177 7.10 -16.90 -3.99
C ARG A 177 7.55 -18.22 -3.35
N LEU A 178 7.98 -19.20 -4.16
CA LEU A 178 8.43 -20.51 -3.68
C LEU A 178 9.69 -20.43 -2.83
N ALA A 179 10.63 -19.55 -3.19
CA ALA A 179 11.88 -19.34 -2.46
C ALA A 179 11.72 -18.43 -1.22
N GLY A 180 10.49 -18.03 -0.85
CA GLY A 180 10.25 -17.20 0.33
C GLY A 180 10.63 -15.73 0.16
N CYS A 181 10.49 -15.19 -1.05
CA CYS A 181 10.64 -13.79 -1.41
C CYS A 181 12.05 -13.19 -1.20
N PRO A 182 13.11 -13.82 -1.74
CA PRO A 182 14.48 -13.38 -1.51
C PRO A 182 14.81 -12.12 -2.32
N ARG A 183 15.88 -11.42 -1.93
CA ARG A 183 16.27 -10.11 -2.50
C ARG A 183 16.77 -10.21 -3.93
N ASP A 184 17.59 -11.19 -4.23
CA ASP A 184 18.15 -11.49 -5.55
C ASP A 184 17.05 -11.68 -6.61
N LEU A 185 16.05 -12.52 -6.34
CA LEU A 185 14.93 -12.71 -7.27
C LEU A 185 14.10 -11.44 -7.43
N TYR A 186 13.94 -10.64 -6.37
CA TYR A 186 13.27 -9.35 -6.50
C TYR A 186 14.03 -8.38 -7.40
N VAL A 187 15.36 -8.30 -7.29
CA VAL A 187 16.18 -7.45 -8.17
C VAL A 187 15.95 -7.82 -9.63
N MET A 188 15.94 -9.12 -9.96
CA MET A 188 15.63 -9.59 -11.32
C MET A 188 14.21 -9.20 -11.77
N ILE A 189 13.21 -9.32 -10.88
CA ILE A 189 11.83 -8.89 -11.15
C ILE A 189 11.78 -7.39 -11.44
N GLU A 190 12.46 -6.59 -10.63
CA GLU A 190 12.47 -5.13 -10.74
C GLU A 190 13.14 -4.67 -12.04
N GLU A 191 14.30 -5.22 -12.38
CA GLU A 191 14.99 -4.96 -13.64
C GLU A 191 14.12 -5.32 -14.85
N LYS A 192 13.47 -6.48 -14.81
CA LYS A 192 12.58 -6.92 -15.89
C LYS A 192 11.36 -6.02 -16.03
N LEU A 193 10.81 -5.55 -14.91
CA LEU A 193 9.68 -4.63 -14.89
C LEU A 193 10.05 -3.27 -15.47
N ASP A 194 11.23 -2.74 -15.12
CA ASP A 194 11.72 -1.46 -15.65
C ASP A 194 11.97 -1.53 -17.17
N GLN A 195 12.54 -2.64 -17.66
CA GLN A 195 12.65 -2.92 -19.11
C GLN A 195 11.29 -2.99 -19.81
N ALA A 196 10.30 -3.65 -19.18
CA ALA A 196 8.94 -3.73 -19.71
C ALA A 196 8.23 -2.37 -19.74
N PHE A 197 8.68 -1.42 -18.91
CA PHE A 197 8.20 -0.05 -18.94
C PHE A 197 9.00 0.87 -19.86
N THR A 198 10.12 0.47 -20.42
CA THR A 198 10.86 1.32 -21.38
C THR A 198 10.57 0.94 -22.84
N THR A 199 9.94 -0.21 -23.04
CA THR A 199 9.36 -0.67 -24.32
C THR A 199 7.92 -0.22 -24.51
#